data_AF-A0A8S2W903-F1
#
_entry.id   AF-A0A8S2W903-F1
#
_cell.length_a   1.000
_cell.length_b   1.000
_cell.length_c   1.000
_cell.angle_alpha   90.00
_cell.angle_beta   90.00
_cell.angle_gamma   90.00
#
_symmetry.space_group_name_H-M   'P 1'
#
loop_
_entity.id
_entity.type
_entity.pdbx_description
1 polymer ?
#
loop_
_entity_poly.entity_id
_entity_poly.type
_entity_poly.pdbx_seq_one_letter_code
_entity_poly.pdbx_strand_id
1 'polypeptide(L)' 'RITPSYVAFTSDGERLIGDAAKNQLTSNPENTVFDIKRLMGREFNDPSVQQDIKHFPFRVVNKNSKPA' A
#
# COMPACT_ATOMS: atom_id res chain seq x y z
N ARG A 1 22.42 -1.99 6.43
CA ARG A 1 21.20 -2.76 6.78
C ARG A 1 19.99 -1.90 6.43
N ILE A 2 19.04 -2.40 5.64
CA ILE A 2 17.82 -1.69 5.23
C ILE A 2 16.62 -2.58 5.48
N THR A 3 15.46 -1.99 5.78
CA THR A 3 14.19 -2.73 5.94
C THR A 3 13.19 -2.17 4.91
N PRO A 4 12.56 -3.00 4.07
CA PRO A 4 11.62 -2.51 3.08
C PRO A 4 10.39 -1.92 3.78
N SER A 5 9.86 -0.81 3.24
CA SER A 5 8.65 -0.16 3.77
C SER A 5 7.38 -0.86 3.24
N TYR A 6 7.19 -2.11 3.67
CA TYR A 6 6.09 -2.98 3.28
C TYR A 6 5.34 -3.40 4.54
N VAL A 7 4.00 -3.39 4.46
CA VAL A 7 3.11 -3.90 5.51
C VAL A 7 2.09 -4.78 4.84
N ALA A 8 1.81 -5.94 5.42
CA ALA A 8 0.80 -6.81 4.86
C ALA A 8 -0.04 -7.47 5.93
N PHE A 9 -1.30 -7.75 5.59
CA PHE A 9 -2.28 -8.33 6.49
C PHE A 9 -2.59 -9.77 6.05
N THR A 10 -2.46 -10.71 6.98
CA THR A 10 -2.81 -12.12 6.73
C THR A 10 -4.29 -12.37 7.02
N SER A 11 -4.83 -13.44 6.47
CA SER A 11 -6.21 -13.88 6.72
C SER A 11 -6.47 -14.18 8.19
N ASP A 12 -5.43 -14.58 8.93
CA ASP A 12 -5.50 -14.88 10.36
C ASP A 12 -5.47 -13.61 11.24
N GLY A 13 -5.42 -12.42 10.61
CA GLY A 13 -5.42 -11.12 11.28
C GLY A 13 -4.03 -10.64 11.73
N GLU A 14 -2.96 -11.34 11.35
CA GLU A 14 -1.60 -10.92 11.67
C GLU A 14 -1.12 -9.80 10.73
N ARG A 15 -0.28 -8.92 11.28
CA ARG A 15 0.36 -7.84 10.52
C ARG A 15 1.85 -8.12 10.35
N LEU A 16 2.24 -8.42 9.11
CA LEU A 16 3.63 -8.60 8.71
C LEU A 16 4.24 -7.26 8.28
N ILE A 17 5.51 -7.04 8.61
CA ILE A 17 6.23 -5.78 8.34
C ILE A 17 7.61 -6.11 7.78
N GLY A 18 8.07 -5.31 6.83
CA GLY A 18 9.43 -5.43 6.30
C GLY A 18 9.57 -6.62 5.37
N ASP A 19 10.67 -7.38 5.53
CA ASP A 19 11.02 -8.48 4.63
C ASP A 19 9.91 -9.55 4.57
N ALA A 20 9.25 -9.83 5.69
CA ALA A 20 8.12 -10.76 5.74
C ALA A 20 6.95 -10.32 4.84
N ALA A 21 6.60 -9.03 4.88
CA ALA A 21 5.54 -8.48 4.03
C ALA A 21 5.94 -8.48 2.54
N LYS A 22 7.20 -8.15 2.25
CA LYS A 22 7.72 -8.15 0.87
C LYS A 22 7.71 -9.57 0.26
N ASN A 23 8.07 -10.58 1.03
CA ASN A 23 8.15 -11.96 0.56
C ASN A 23 6.78 -12.54 0.16
N GLN A 24 5.70 -12.10 0.79
CA GLN A 24 4.36 -12.59 0.48
C GLN A 24 3.61 -11.80 -0.60
N LEU A 25 4.18 -10.72 -1.12
CA LEU A 25 3.54 -9.83 -2.10
C LEU A 25 2.92 -10.60 -3.26
N THR A 26 3.63 -11.60 -3.80
CA THR A 26 3.16 -12.38 -4.96
C THR A 26 1.95 -13.27 -4.62
N SER A 27 1.84 -13.74 -3.37
CA SER A 27 0.74 -14.62 -2.93
C SER A 27 -0.45 -13.84 -2.37
N ASN A 28 -0.20 -12.66 -1.80
CA ASN A 28 -1.20 -11.81 -1.16
C ASN A 28 -1.05 -10.34 -1.63
N PRO A 29 -1.25 -10.06 -2.93
CA PRO A 29 -0.96 -8.75 -3.50
C PRO A 29 -1.94 -7.67 -3.03
N GLU A 30 -3.22 -8.01 -2.88
CA GLU A 30 -4.27 -7.04 -2.51
C GLU A 30 -4.17 -6.58 -1.05
N ASN A 31 -3.64 -7.42 -0.16
CA ASN A 31 -3.47 -7.09 1.27
C ASN A 31 -2.02 -6.76 1.65
N THR A 32 -1.14 -6.56 0.65
CA THR A 32 0.24 -6.12 0.85
C THR A 32 0.39 -4.68 0.37
N VAL A 33 0.61 -3.78 1.31
CA VAL A 33 0.67 -2.34 1.11
C VAL A 33 2.13 -1.87 1.09
N PHE A 34 2.46 -1.07 0.08
CA PHE A 34 3.77 -0.47 -0.12
C PHE A 34 3.62 0.93 -0.76
N ASP A 35 4.71 1.67 -0.88
CA ASP A 35 4.75 2.99 -1.53
C ASP A 35 3.78 4.06 -0.98
N ILE A 36 3.29 3.88 0.26
CA ILE A 36 2.39 4.85 0.94
C ILE A 36 2.99 6.26 1.01
N LYS A 37 4.33 6.38 1.02
CA LYS A 37 5.00 7.68 0.98
C LYS A 37 4.63 8.52 -0.26
N ARG A 38 4.20 7.90 -1.37
CA ARG A 38 3.69 8.59 -2.57
C ARG A 38 2.31 9.20 -2.36
N LEU A 39 1.48 8.58 -1.52
CA LEU A 39 0.11 9.00 -1.24
C LEU A 39 0.02 9.98 -0.07
N MET A 40 0.96 9.87 0.89
CA MET A 40 0.96 10.67 2.10
C MET A 40 1.01 12.18 1.80
N GLY A 41 0.08 12.93 2.37
CA GLY A 41 0.01 14.39 2.22
C GLY A 41 -0.61 14.88 0.90
N ARG A 42 -1.01 13.98 0.00
CA ARG A 42 -1.66 14.31 -1.29
C ARG A 42 -3.18 14.35 -1.16
N GLU A 43 -3.84 14.97 -2.14
CA GLU A 43 -5.28 14.83 -2.35
C GLU A 43 -5.57 13.60 -3.21
N PHE A 44 -6.71 12.94 -3.00
CA PHE A 44 -7.10 11.76 -3.76
C PHE A 44 -7.17 12.06 -5.26
N ASN A 45 -7.62 13.27 -5.62
CA ASN A 45 -7.76 13.72 -7.01
C ASN A 45 -6.46 14.28 -7.63
N ASP A 46 -5.33 14.25 -6.92
CA ASP A 46 -4.03 14.66 -7.49
C ASP A 46 -3.71 13.75 -8.71
N PRO A 47 -3.35 14.31 -9.89
CA PRO A 47 -3.02 13.52 -11.08
C PRO A 47 -1.95 12.46 -10.83
N SER A 48 -0.97 12.75 -9.95
CA SER A 48 0.07 11.79 -9.57
C SER A 48 -0.49 10.60 -8.80
N VAL A 49 -1.41 10.84 -7.86
CA VAL A 49 -2.12 9.80 -7.10
C VAL A 49 -2.97 8.95 -8.02
N GLN A 50 -3.73 9.56 -8.94
CA GLN A 50 -4.57 8.83 -9.91
C GLN A 50 -3.75 7.99 -10.89
N GLN A 51 -2.52 8.40 -11.20
CA GLN A 51 -1.60 7.58 -11.99
C GLN A 51 -1.04 6.40 -11.18
N ASP A 52 -0.59 6.65 -9.94
CA ASP A 52 -0.04 5.63 -9.06
C ASP A 52 -1.06 4.53 -8.72
N ILE A 53 -2.33 4.89 -8.47
CA ILE A 53 -3.41 3.94 -8.15
C ILE A 53 -3.60 2.88 -9.24
N LYS A 54 -3.34 3.22 -10.51
CA LYS A 54 -3.47 2.26 -11.64
C LYS A 54 -2.42 1.15 -11.60
N HIS A 55 -1.34 1.35 -10.85
CA HIS A 55 -0.23 0.41 -10.75
C HIS A 55 -0.20 -0.35 -9.43
N PHE A 56 -1.05 0.01 -8.47
CA PHE A 56 -1.13 -0.70 -7.20
C PHE A 56 -2.03 -1.94 -7.30
N PRO A 57 -1.62 -3.06 -6.69
CA PRO A 57 -2.48 -4.24 -6.60
C PRO A 57 -3.55 -4.11 -5.51
N PHE A 58 -3.44 -3.12 -4.62
CA PHE A 58 -4.38 -2.85 -3.55
C PHE A 58 -5.26 -1.64 -3.88
N ARG A 59 -6.46 -1.63 -3.32
CA ARG A 59 -7.43 -0.56 -3.55
C ARG A 59 -7.13 0.66 -2.66
N VAL A 60 -7.07 1.83 -3.28
CA VAL A 60 -7.03 3.14 -2.59
C VAL A 60 -8.41 3.78 -2.68
N VAL A 61 -8.95 4.26 -1.56
CA VAL A 61 -10.26 4.91 -1.48
C VAL A 61 -10.13 6.38 -1.11
N ASN A 62 -11.12 7.18 -1.53
CA ASN A 62 -11.21 8.57 -1.11
C ASN A 62 -11.88 8.66 0.26
N LYS A 63 -11.17 9.18 1.26
CA LYS A 63 -11.70 9.49 2.58
C LYS A 63 -11.45 10.98 2.87
N ASN A 64 -12.51 11.78 2.89
CA ASN A 64 -12.44 13.22 3.15
C ASN A 64 -11.43 13.95 2.24
N SER A 65 -11.50 13.68 0.93
CA SER A 65 -10.58 14.20 -0.10
C SER A 65 -9.15 13.62 -0.06
N LYS A 66 -8.82 12.76 0.90
CA LYS A 66 -7.49 12.13 1.02
C LYS A 66 -7.49 10.69 0.53
N PRO A 67 -6.37 10.20 -0.06
CA PRO A 67 -6.21 8.78 -0.37
C PRO A 67 -6.04 7.98 0.93
N ALA A 68 -6.79 6.89 1.05
CA ALA A 68 -6.81 5.99 2.22
C ALA A 68 -6.88 4.52 1.80
#